data_AF-A0A2N3HID6-F1
#
_entry.id   AF-A0A2N3HID6-F1
#
_cell.length_a   1.000
_cell.length_b   1.000
_cell.length_c   1.000
_cell.angle_alpha   90.00
_cell.angle_beta   90.00
_cell.angle_gamma   90.00
#
_symmetry.space_group_name_H-M   'P 1'
#
loop_
_entity.id
_entity.type
_entity.pdbx_description
1 polymer ?
#
loop_
_entity_poly.entity_id
_entity_poly.type
_entity_poly.pdbx_seq_one_letter_code
_entity_poly.pdbx_strand_id
1 'polypeptide(L)'
;MPLFCSACRKTITKGIYDFSMDNYAMPLCMTCQNGKEKKTETRDQNISALLRATPEALRLKTGLTDKGWKVIHEDKDRHKHVDLAIHEAKIVIEVDGSHHNSNSKQGISDIKRTFHDFVNRDIITLRIPNSVMNDNETIEEVVIVLDNLLKERVKKLAEEETLKKQAKLGRLFYIILILVLLYFSIKNLGLI
;
A
#
# COMPACT_ATOMS: atom_id res chain seq x y z
N MET A 1 -19.24 32.30 0.81
CA MET A 1 -19.01 31.39 -0.33
C MET A 1 -19.64 30.05 0.00
N PRO A 2 -20.47 29.44 -0.86
CA PRO A 2 -21.11 28.16 -0.56
C PRO A 2 -20.06 27.03 -0.52
N LEU A 3 -20.13 26.19 0.50
CA LEU A 3 -19.28 25.00 0.68
C LEU A 3 -20.03 23.77 0.17
N PHE A 4 -19.32 22.82 -0.44
CA PHE A 4 -19.94 21.66 -1.09
C PHE A 4 -19.30 20.36 -0.63
N CYS A 5 -20.13 19.32 -0.52
CA CYS A 5 -19.68 17.94 -0.37
C CYS A 5 -18.91 17.49 -1.62
N SER A 6 -17.68 16.98 -1.46
CA SER A 6 -16.86 16.42 -2.54
C SER A 6 -17.50 15.19 -3.19
N ALA A 7 -18.34 14.45 -2.46
CA ALA A 7 -18.95 13.21 -2.97
C ALA A 7 -20.24 13.44 -3.77
N CYS A 8 -21.22 14.16 -3.19
CA CYS A 8 -22.55 14.33 -3.81
C CYS A 8 -22.86 15.77 -4.23
N ARG A 9 -21.90 16.70 -4.09
CA ARG A 9 -22.01 18.12 -4.48
C ARG A 9 -23.14 18.91 -3.80
N LYS A 10 -23.81 18.35 -2.81
CA LYS A 10 -24.77 19.06 -1.96
C LYS A 10 -24.07 20.15 -1.15
N THR A 11 -24.74 21.27 -0.96
CA THR A 11 -24.26 22.35 -0.09
C THR A 11 -24.16 21.85 1.35
N ILE A 12 -23.07 22.19 2.02
CA ILE A 12 -22.82 21.87 3.42
C ILE A 12 -22.61 23.15 4.23
N THR A 13 -22.93 23.10 5.51
CA THR A 13 -22.69 24.22 6.43
C THR A 13 -21.21 24.30 6.80
N LYS A 14 -20.75 25.46 7.30
CA LYS A 14 -19.37 25.60 7.79
C LYS A 14 -19.04 24.58 8.88
N GLY A 15 -19.95 24.32 9.82
CA GLY A 15 -19.73 23.32 10.86
C GLY A 15 -19.57 21.90 10.32
N ILE A 16 -20.35 21.52 9.30
CA ILE A 16 -20.19 20.22 8.62
C ILE A 16 -18.87 20.17 7.86
N TYR A 17 -18.48 21.26 7.21
CA TYR A 17 -17.20 21.37 6.52
C TYR A 17 -16.03 21.21 7.49
N ASP A 18 -15.99 22.00 8.57
CA ASP A 18 -14.92 21.97 9.57
C ASP A 18 -14.81 20.57 10.17
N PHE A 19 -15.91 20.02 10.66
CA PHE A 19 -15.96 18.64 11.16
C PHE A 19 -15.46 17.64 10.11
N SER A 20 -15.86 17.80 8.85
CA SER A 20 -15.49 16.87 7.80
C SER A 20 -14.01 16.96 7.43
N MET A 21 -13.45 18.17 7.43
CA MET A 21 -12.01 18.37 7.25
C MET A 21 -11.22 17.77 8.41
N ASP A 22 -11.68 17.96 9.64
CA ASP A 22 -11.01 17.46 10.84
C ASP A 22 -11.03 15.93 10.93
N ASN A 23 -12.12 15.29 10.49
CA ASN A 23 -12.31 13.84 10.66
C ASN A 23 -11.97 13.03 9.40
N TYR A 24 -12.11 13.60 8.20
CA TYR A 24 -11.97 12.87 6.94
C TYR A 24 -10.98 13.54 5.96
N ALA A 25 -10.38 14.68 6.32
CA ALA A 25 -9.51 15.48 5.45
C ALA A 25 -10.14 15.86 4.09
N MET A 26 -11.46 15.87 4.01
CA MET A 26 -12.23 16.15 2.80
C MET A 26 -13.64 16.61 3.18
N PRO A 27 -14.25 17.57 2.45
CA PRO A 27 -15.60 18.02 2.78
C PRO A 27 -16.65 17.00 2.34
N LEU A 28 -17.37 16.43 3.31
CA LEU A 28 -18.44 15.46 3.13
C LEU A 28 -19.69 15.93 3.87
N CYS A 29 -20.87 15.73 3.29
CA CYS A 29 -22.13 15.96 4.00
C CYS A 29 -22.40 14.84 5.02
N MET A 30 -23.25 15.11 6.02
CA MET A 30 -23.61 14.12 7.06
C MET A 30 -24.12 12.80 6.48
N THR A 31 -24.81 12.82 5.34
CA THR A 31 -25.31 11.59 4.69
C THR A 31 -24.18 10.77 4.08
N CYS A 32 -23.21 11.42 3.43
CA CYS A 32 -22.03 10.77 2.86
C CYS A 32 -21.06 10.28 3.96
N GLN A 33 -20.95 10.99 5.08
CA GLN A 33 -20.18 10.55 6.25
C GLN A 33 -20.72 9.24 6.84
N ASN A 34 -22.04 9.03 6.81
CA ASN A 34 -22.70 7.84 7.35
C ASN A 34 -22.85 6.68 6.34
N GLY A 35 -22.34 6.80 5.11
CA GLY A 35 -22.47 5.77 4.08
C GLY A 35 -23.92 5.50 3.59
N LYS A 36 -24.89 6.36 3.92
CA LYS A 36 -26.33 6.11 3.68
C LYS A 36 -26.86 6.59 2.33
N GLU A 37 -26.07 7.33 1.54
CA GLU A 37 -26.51 7.76 0.20
C GLU A 37 -26.04 6.79 -0.88
N LYS A 38 -27.02 6.24 -1.61
CA LYS A 38 -26.80 5.46 -2.82
C LYS A 38 -26.06 6.30 -3.85
N LYS A 39 -24.95 5.73 -4.33
CA LYS A 39 -24.31 5.91 -5.63
C LYS A 39 -25.16 6.76 -6.58
N THR A 40 -24.83 8.05 -6.74
CA THR A 40 -25.06 8.67 -8.03
C THR A 40 -24.16 7.91 -9.01
N GLU A 41 -24.78 7.27 -9.99
CA GLU A 41 -24.14 6.57 -11.10
C GLU A 41 -23.40 7.56 -11.99
N THR A 42 -22.35 8.18 -11.45
CA THR A 42 -21.48 9.10 -12.16
C THR A 42 -20.04 8.84 -11.72
N ARG A 43 -19.46 7.84 -12.40
CA ARG A 43 -18.15 7.87 -13.04
C ARG A 43 -16.87 8.24 -12.29
N ASP A 44 -16.85 8.40 -10.97
CA ASP A 44 -15.60 8.51 -10.20
C ASP A 44 -15.41 7.30 -9.28
N GLN A 45 -14.80 6.23 -9.82
CA GLN A 45 -14.43 5.05 -9.05
C GLN A 45 -13.54 5.40 -7.84
N ASN A 46 -12.78 6.51 -7.93
CA ASN A 46 -11.92 7.03 -6.87
C ASN A 46 -12.70 7.59 -5.67
N ILE A 47 -13.88 8.19 -5.88
CA ILE A 47 -14.73 8.70 -4.79
C ILE A 47 -15.40 7.54 -4.04
N SER A 48 -15.81 6.48 -4.76
CA SER A 48 -16.46 5.31 -4.16
C SER A 48 -15.54 4.50 -3.23
N ALA A 49 -14.23 4.55 -3.47
CA ALA A 49 -13.20 3.92 -2.64
C ALA A 49 -12.98 4.75 -1.37
N LEU A 50 -12.84 6.06 -1.53
CA LEU A 50 -12.68 7.02 -0.43
C LEU A 50 -13.87 7.01 0.56
N LEU A 51 -15.08 6.71 0.07
CA LEU A 51 -16.29 6.53 0.88
C LEU A 51 -16.37 5.17 1.60
N ARG A 52 -15.54 4.19 1.22
CA ARG A 52 -15.44 2.87 1.87
C ARG A 52 -14.29 2.80 2.88
N ALA A 53 -13.29 3.67 2.74
CA ALA A 53 -12.19 3.78 3.69
C ALA A 53 -12.71 4.18 5.08
N THR A 54 -12.17 3.57 6.14
CA THR A 54 -12.45 4.04 7.49
C THR A 54 -11.78 5.41 7.71
N PRO A 55 -12.30 6.25 8.62
CA PRO A 55 -11.66 7.53 8.95
C PRO A 55 -10.19 7.36 9.34
N GLU A 56 -9.87 6.29 10.09
CA GLU A 56 -8.50 5.99 10.53
C GLU A 56 -7.59 5.70 9.32
N ALA A 57 -8.05 4.92 8.34
CA ALA A 57 -7.29 4.64 7.13
C ALA A 57 -7.02 5.89 6.30
N LEU A 58 -7.99 6.81 6.22
CA LEU A 58 -7.82 8.10 5.53
C LEU A 58 -6.81 9.00 6.24
N ARG A 59 -6.89 9.08 7.57
CA ARG A 59 -5.97 9.89 8.37
C ARG A 59 -4.55 9.35 8.33
N LEU A 60 -4.41 8.04 8.40
CA LEU A 60 -3.13 7.34 8.23
C LEU A 60 -2.53 7.62 6.85
N LYS A 61 -3.35 7.59 5.79
CA LYS A 61 -2.93 7.95 4.43
C LYS A 61 -2.38 9.37 4.37
N THR A 62 -3.10 10.33 4.93
CA THR A 62 -2.70 11.74 4.94
C THR A 62 -1.35 11.90 5.64
N GLY A 63 -1.20 11.36 6.85
CA GLY A 63 0.05 11.46 7.60
C GLY A 63 1.25 10.84 6.87
N LEU A 64 1.08 9.69 6.22
CA LEU A 64 2.14 9.09 5.40
C LEU A 64 2.44 9.90 4.14
N THR A 65 1.41 10.47 3.50
CA THR A 65 1.58 11.36 2.34
C THR A 65 2.36 12.62 2.72
N ASP A 66 2.09 13.18 3.89
CA ASP A 66 2.80 14.36 4.42
C ASP A 66 4.28 14.05 4.74
N LYS A 67 4.61 12.78 5.02
CA LYS A 67 6.01 12.29 5.11
C LYS A 67 6.67 12.05 3.75
N GLY A 68 5.93 12.23 2.65
CA GLY A 68 6.42 12.11 1.27
C GLY A 68 6.17 10.74 0.62
N TRP A 69 5.44 9.83 1.27
CA TRP A 69 5.15 8.51 0.70
C TRP A 69 4.08 8.59 -0.37
N LYS A 70 4.28 7.85 -1.47
CA LYS A 70 3.22 7.65 -2.47
C LYS A 70 2.27 6.55 -2.02
N VAL A 71 1.18 6.94 -1.36
CA VAL A 71 0.17 6.01 -0.84
C VAL A 71 -1.00 5.84 -1.80
N ILE A 72 -1.18 4.61 -2.30
CA ILE A 72 -2.27 4.24 -3.22
C ILE A 72 -3.42 3.65 -2.41
N HIS A 73 -4.65 4.02 -2.76
CA HIS A 73 -5.88 3.51 -2.14
C HIS A 73 -6.62 2.60 -3.14
N GLU A 74 -7.04 1.41 -2.71
CA GLU A 74 -7.65 0.35 -3.55
C GLU A 74 -6.86 0.08 -4.86
N ASP A 75 -5.71 -0.59 -4.75
CA ASP A 75 -4.91 -1.04 -5.89
C ASP A 75 -5.66 -2.12 -6.73
N LYS A 76 -6.31 -1.68 -7.82
CA LYS A 76 -7.17 -2.51 -8.69
C LYS A 76 -6.45 -3.62 -9.45
N ASP A 77 -5.12 -3.57 -9.56
CA ASP A 77 -4.34 -4.66 -10.15
C ASP A 77 -4.29 -5.90 -9.24
N ARG A 78 -4.80 -5.77 -8.02
CA ARG A 78 -4.82 -6.82 -7.00
C ARG A 78 -6.27 -7.17 -6.74
N HIS A 79 -6.65 -8.44 -6.85
CA HIS A 79 -8.01 -8.96 -6.66
C HIS A 79 -8.51 -8.89 -5.19
N LYS A 80 -8.04 -7.90 -4.43
CA LYS A 80 -8.28 -7.67 -3.01
C LYS A 80 -8.40 -6.16 -2.76
N HIS A 81 -9.41 -5.75 -2.00
CA HIS A 81 -9.46 -4.41 -1.43
C HIS A 81 -8.44 -4.34 -0.29
N VAL A 82 -7.34 -3.60 -0.50
CA VAL A 82 -6.38 -3.21 0.55
C VAL A 82 -6.59 -1.73 0.84
N ASP A 83 -6.50 -1.33 2.11
CA ASP A 83 -6.79 0.05 2.49
C ASP A 83 -5.71 1.00 1.95
N LEU A 84 -4.45 0.65 2.12
CA LEU A 84 -3.31 1.45 1.62
C LEU A 84 -2.24 0.57 1.01
N ALA A 85 -1.62 1.02 -0.08
CA ALA A 85 -0.49 0.36 -0.72
C ALA A 85 0.66 1.34 -0.95
N ILE A 86 1.86 0.93 -0.55
CA ILE A 86 3.11 1.67 -0.75
C ILE A 86 4.04 0.77 -1.58
N HIS A 87 3.97 0.92 -2.90
CA HIS A 87 4.60 0.01 -3.85
C HIS A 87 6.12 -0.02 -3.74
N GLU A 88 6.76 1.14 -3.52
CA GLU A 88 8.21 1.26 -3.40
C GLU A 88 8.77 0.47 -2.20
N ALA A 89 7.99 0.35 -1.13
CA ALA A 89 8.35 -0.45 0.04
C ALA A 89 7.82 -1.90 -0.05
N LYS A 90 7.08 -2.25 -1.10
CA LYS A 90 6.31 -3.50 -1.23
C LYS A 90 5.47 -3.81 0.00
N ILE A 91 4.84 -2.79 0.58
CA ILE A 91 3.99 -2.92 1.75
C ILE A 91 2.56 -2.57 1.39
N VAL A 92 1.62 -3.35 1.93
CA VAL A 92 0.20 -3.04 1.95
C VAL A 92 -0.27 -2.99 3.40
N ILE A 93 -1.15 -2.06 3.72
CA ILE A 93 -1.70 -1.86 5.05
C ILE A 93 -3.20 -2.14 5.01
N GLU A 94 -3.65 -2.91 5.99
CA GLU A 94 -5.05 -3.23 6.26
C GLU A 94 -5.40 -2.69 7.65
N VAL A 95 -6.44 -1.87 7.70
CA VAL A 95 -6.95 -1.22 8.89
C VAL A 95 -8.15 -2.03 9.35
N ASP A 96 -7.88 -2.96 10.27
CA ASP A 96 -8.84 -4.00 10.67
C ASP A 96 -9.84 -3.44 11.69
N GLY A 97 -11.11 -3.36 11.29
CA GLY A 97 -12.23 -3.14 12.20
C GLY A 97 -12.38 -4.30 13.19
N SER A 98 -12.91 -4.02 14.38
CA SER A 98 -13.13 -4.99 15.47
C SER A 98 -14.17 -6.09 15.17
N HIS A 99 -14.73 -6.11 13.96
CA HIS A 99 -15.75 -7.06 13.56
C HIS A 99 -15.37 -7.82 12.28
N HIS A 100 -15.71 -9.11 12.30
CA HIS A 100 -15.75 -10.06 11.18
C HIS A 100 -14.55 -11.00 11.03
N ASN A 101 -14.48 -11.99 11.93
CA ASN A 101 -13.83 -13.27 11.64
C ASN A 101 -14.82 -14.44 11.88
N SER A 102 -16.08 -14.28 11.44
CA SER A 102 -17.15 -15.27 11.68
C SER A 102 -17.24 -16.36 10.61
N ASN A 103 -16.41 -16.32 9.55
CA ASN A 103 -16.39 -17.31 8.47
C ASN A 103 -14.98 -17.87 8.25
N SER A 104 -14.73 -19.07 8.78
CA SER A 104 -13.44 -19.77 8.69
C SER A 104 -12.94 -19.98 7.25
N LYS A 105 -13.84 -20.11 6.27
CA LYS A 105 -13.45 -20.26 4.84
C LYS A 105 -12.85 -18.97 4.27
N GLN A 106 -13.37 -17.81 4.67
CA GLN A 106 -12.81 -16.52 4.26
C GLN A 106 -11.44 -16.30 4.90
N GLY A 107 -11.30 -16.59 6.20
CA GLY A 107 -10.01 -16.52 6.89
C GLY A 107 -8.91 -17.39 6.25
N ILE A 108 -9.23 -18.64 5.88
CA ILE A 108 -8.28 -19.52 5.17
C ILE A 108 -7.91 -18.95 3.80
N SER A 109 -8.87 -18.38 3.06
CA SER A 109 -8.61 -17.74 1.77
C SER A 109 -7.65 -16.55 1.92
N ASP A 110 -7.81 -15.74 2.96
CA ASP A 110 -6.96 -14.57 3.18
C ASP A 110 -5.56 -14.96 3.63
N ILE A 111 -5.41 -16.00 4.45
CA ILE A 111 -4.09 -16.59 4.79
C ILE A 111 -3.37 -17.05 3.52
N LYS A 112 -4.03 -17.83 2.66
CA LYS A 112 -3.44 -18.31 1.40
C LYS A 112 -2.98 -17.16 0.52
N ARG A 113 -3.74 -16.06 0.51
CA ARG A 113 -3.43 -14.88 -0.29
C ARG A 113 -2.24 -14.11 0.27
N THR A 114 -2.20 -13.85 1.58
CA THR A 114 -1.04 -13.23 2.23
C THR A 114 0.22 -14.06 2.01
N PHE A 115 0.12 -15.39 2.08
CA PHE A 115 1.23 -16.28 1.77
C PHE A 115 1.71 -16.13 0.31
N HIS A 116 0.78 -16.13 -0.64
CA HIS A 116 1.11 -15.94 -2.06
C HIS A 116 1.82 -14.61 -2.32
N ASP A 117 1.31 -13.51 -1.75
CA ASP A 117 1.89 -12.18 -1.91
C ASP A 117 3.28 -12.08 -1.28
N PHE A 118 3.50 -12.71 -0.14
CA PHE A 118 4.80 -12.79 0.49
C PHE A 118 5.80 -13.58 -0.35
N VAL A 119 5.46 -14.81 -0.75
CA VAL A 119 6.40 -15.71 -1.44
C VAL A 119 6.69 -15.27 -2.87
N ASN A 120 5.65 -14.93 -3.63
CA ASN A 120 5.78 -14.75 -5.07
C ASN A 120 6.02 -13.29 -5.47
N ARG A 121 5.70 -12.34 -4.59
CA ARG A 121 5.75 -10.91 -4.92
C ARG A 121 6.55 -10.10 -3.91
N ASP A 122 7.03 -10.73 -2.83
CA ASP A 122 7.81 -10.09 -1.77
C ASP A 122 7.06 -8.89 -1.16
N ILE A 123 5.73 -9.03 -1.07
CA ILE A 123 4.82 -8.04 -0.50
C ILE A 123 4.54 -8.42 0.96
N ILE A 124 4.62 -7.43 1.84
CA ILE A 124 4.29 -7.55 3.25
C ILE A 124 2.94 -6.89 3.51
N THR A 125 2.01 -7.61 4.14
CA THR A 125 0.74 -7.06 4.63
C THR A 125 0.88 -6.72 6.11
N LEU A 126 0.70 -5.44 6.45
CA LEU A 126 0.61 -4.97 7.83
C LEU A 126 -0.85 -4.79 8.21
N ARG A 127 -1.28 -5.44 9.29
CA ARG A 127 -2.63 -5.29 9.85
C ARG A 127 -2.56 -4.40 11.08
N ILE A 128 -3.28 -3.29 11.05
CA ILE A 128 -3.34 -2.31 12.13
C ILE A 128 -4.76 -2.31 12.68
N PRO A 129 -4.98 -2.77 13.92
CA PRO A 129 -6.30 -2.73 14.54
C PRO A 129 -6.80 -1.29 14.65
N ASN A 130 -8.05 -1.01 14.31
CA ASN A 130 -8.60 0.35 14.47
C ASN A 130 -8.52 0.85 15.92
N SER A 131 -8.56 -0.08 16.88
CA SER A 131 -8.47 0.20 18.31
C SER A 131 -7.13 0.80 18.77
N VAL A 132 -6.09 0.81 17.93
CA VAL A 132 -4.82 1.49 18.23
C VAL A 132 -4.75 2.90 17.65
N MET A 133 -5.78 3.35 16.94
CA MET A 133 -5.86 4.65 16.26
C MET A 133 -7.08 5.43 16.74
N ASN A 134 -7.23 5.54 18.06
CA ASN A 134 -8.44 6.10 18.69
C ASN A 134 -8.48 7.63 18.68
N ASP A 135 -7.32 8.29 18.50
CA ASP A 135 -7.17 9.74 18.57
C ASP A 135 -6.03 10.23 17.65
N ASN A 136 -5.80 11.55 17.65
CA ASN A 136 -4.81 12.18 16.78
C ASN A 136 -3.37 11.85 17.18
N GLU A 137 -3.09 11.73 18.48
CA GLU A 137 -1.76 11.47 19.00
C GLU A 137 -1.32 10.04 18.64
N THR A 138 -2.18 9.06 18.91
CA THR A 138 -1.92 7.66 18.55
C THR A 138 -1.79 7.45 17.05
N ILE A 139 -2.58 8.14 16.22
CA ILE A 139 -2.42 8.10 14.76
C ILE A 139 -1.07 8.68 14.33
N GLU A 140 -0.64 9.80 14.93
CA GLU A 140 0.66 10.40 14.62
C GLU A 140 1.82 9.47 15.01
N GLU A 141 1.74 8.80 16.17
CA GLU A 141 2.71 7.80 16.58
C GLU A 141 2.78 6.63 15.59
N VAL A 142 1.62 6.11 15.14
CA VAL A 142 1.55 5.05 14.13
C VAL A 142 2.18 5.51 12.81
N VAL A 143 1.93 6.75 12.39
CA VAL A 143 2.55 7.34 11.18
C VAL A 143 4.08 7.39 11.32
N ILE A 144 4.61 7.80 12.48
CA ILE A 144 6.06 7.85 12.73
C ILE A 144 6.68 6.46 12.69
N VAL A 145 6.05 5.48 13.33
CA VAL A 145 6.51 4.09 13.34
C VAL A 145 6.54 3.52 11.92
N LEU A 146 5.46 3.74 11.15
CA LEU A 146 5.37 3.28 9.76
C LEU A 146 6.39 3.98 8.86
N ASP A 147 6.59 5.29 8.99
CA ASP A 147 7.59 6.03 8.21
C ASP A 147 9.00 5.42 8.39
N ASN A 148 9.39 5.14 9.62
CA ASN A 148 10.67 4.49 9.92
C ASN A 148 10.74 3.07 9.32
N LEU A 149 9.68 2.28 9.48
CA LEU A 149 9.60 0.93 8.91
C LEU A 149 9.72 0.94 7.39
N LEU A 150 9.02 1.85 6.72
CA LEU A 150 9.02 2.00 5.26
C LEU A 150 10.41 2.40 4.76
N LYS A 151 11.09 3.35 5.42
CA LYS A 151 12.48 3.75 5.10
C LYS A 151 13.44 2.56 5.17
N GLU A 152 13.40 1.81 6.27
CA GLU A 152 14.26 0.64 6.46
C GLU A 152 13.96 -0.46 5.43
N ARG A 153 12.68 -0.66 5.06
CA ARG A 153 12.30 -1.63 4.04
C ARG A 153 12.82 -1.24 2.66
N VAL A 154 12.66 0.02 2.25
CA VAL A 154 13.18 0.52 0.96
C VAL A 154 14.70 0.35 0.90
N LYS A 155 15.41 0.68 1.97
CA LYS A 155 16.86 0.49 2.06
C LYS A 155 17.26 -0.97 1.85
N LYS A 156 16.62 -1.91 2.56
CA LYS A 156 16.88 -3.35 2.40
C LYS A 156 16.62 -3.84 0.97
N LEU A 157 15.53 -3.39 0.35
CA LEU A 157 15.21 -3.75 -1.04
C LEU A 157 16.29 -3.28 -2.01
N ALA A 158 16.83 -2.07 -1.82
CA ALA A 158 17.93 -1.55 -2.64
C ALA A 158 19.25 -2.33 -2.45
N GLU A 159 19.57 -2.71 -1.21
CA GLU A 159 20.73 -3.56 -0.89
C GLU A 159 20.61 -4.94 -1.55
N GLU A 160 19.44 -5.58 -1.45
CA GLU A 160 19.15 -6.86 -2.11
C GLU A 160 19.26 -6.78 -3.64
N GLU A 161 18.76 -5.70 -4.25
CA GLU A 161 18.86 -5.50 -5.69
C GLU A 161 20.33 -5.34 -6.12
N THR A 162 21.12 -4.61 -5.34
CA THR A 162 22.54 -4.40 -5.58
C THR A 162 23.31 -5.72 -5.51
N LEU A 163 23.04 -6.53 -4.48
CA LEU A 163 23.63 -7.86 -4.32
C LEU A 163 23.27 -8.79 -5.49
N LYS A 164 22.01 -8.77 -5.94
CA LYS A 164 21.56 -9.55 -7.11
C LYS A 164 22.29 -9.15 -8.40
N LYS A 165 22.50 -7.84 -8.61
CA LYS A 165 23.27 -7.32 -9.76
C LYS A 165 24.72 -7.77 -9.71
N GLN A 166 25.37 -7.67 -8.55
CA GLN A 166 26.76 -8.13 -8.36
C GLN A 166 26.89 -9.63 -8.61
N ALA A 167 25.98 -10.45 -8.07
CA ALA A 167 25.97 -11.89 -8.28
C ALA A 167 25.81 -12.26 -9.77
N LYS A 168 24.91 -11.57 -10.49
CA LYS A 168 24.72 -11.77 -11.94
C LYS A 168 25.97 -11.41 -12.74
N LEU A 169 26.64 -10.31 -12.38
CA LEU A 169 27.88 -9.88 -13.03
C LEU A 169 29.03 -10.87 -12.77
N GLY A 170 29.18 -11.33 -11.54
CA GLY A 170 30.19 -12.34 -11.18
C GLY A 170 29.98 -13.66 -11.94
N ARG A 171 28.71 -14.11 -12.08
CA ARG A 171 28.38 -15.29 -12.88
C ARG A 171 28.71 -15.11 -14.36
N LEU A 172 28.45 -13.93 -14.92
CA LEU A 172 28.80 -13.61 -16.31
C LEU A 172 30.33 -13.63 -16.52
N PHE A 173 31.08 -13.02 -15.59
CA PHE A 173 32.54 -13.03 -15.63
C PHE A 173 33.11 -14.46 -15.58
N TYR A 174 32.57 -15.29 -14.69
CA TYR A 174 32.96 -16.70 -14.57
C TYR A 174 32.70 -17.50 -15.88
N ILE A 175 31.55 -17.29 -16.52
CA ILE A 175 31.23 -17.92 -17.82
C ILE A 175 32.23 -17.48 -18.90
N ILE A 176 32.53 -16.18 -18.98
CA ILE A 176 33.51 -15.65 -19.95
C ILE A 176 34.89 -16.27 -19.71
N LEU A 177 35.32 -16.39 -18.46
CA LEU A 177 36.60 -17.00 -18.11
C LEU A 177 36.69 -18.46 -18.58
N ILE A 178 35.63 -19.26 -18.38
CA ILE A 178 35.56 -20.65 -18.88
C ILE A 178 35.67 -20.68 -20.41
N LEU A 179 34.95 -19.82 -21.12
CA LEU A 179 34.99 -19.77 -22.59
C LEU A 179 36.39 -19.41 -23.11
N VAL A 180 37.09 -18.48 -22.47
CA VAL A 180 38.47 -18.11 -22.81
C VAL A 180 39.41 -19.30 -22.59
N LEU A 181 39.31 -19.98 -21.45
CA LEU A 181 40.14 -21.16 -21.16
C LEU A 181 39.88 -22.33 -22.13
N LEU A 182 38.63 -22.56 -22.50
CA LEU A 182 38.25 -23.55 -23.51
C LEU A 182 38.83 -23.18 -24.89
N TYR A 183 38.72 -21.92 -25.30
CA TYR A 183 39.29 -21.44 -26.57
C TYR A 183 40.80 -21.71 -26.65
N PHE A 184 41.56 -21.36 -25.60
CA PHE A 184 42.99 -21.63 -25.56
C PHE A 184 43.32 -23.13 -25.54
N SER A 185 42.51 -23.94 -24.85
CA SER A 185 42.70 -25.40 -24.82
C SER A 185 42.48 -26.02 -26.20
N ILE A 186 41.41 -25.63 -26.89
CA ILE A 186 41.09 -26.12 -28.24
C ILE A 186 42.17 -25.70 -29.24
N LYS A 187 42.63 -24.45 -29.17
CA LYS A 187 43.73 -23.93 -30.00
C LYS A 187 45.03 -24.71 -29.78
N ASN A 188 45.37 -25.04 -28.52
CA ASN A 188 46.57 -25.82 -28.21
C ASN A 188 46.50 -27.28 -28.68
N LEU A 189 45.29 -27.83 -28.82
CA LEU A 189 45.06 -29.18 -29.37
C LEU A 189 45.10 -29.23 -30.91
N GLY A 190 45.27 -28.10 -31.59
CA GLY A 190 45.31 -28.02 -33.06
C GLY A 190 43.96 -28.31 -33.75
N LEU A 191 42.87 -28.22 -32.99
CA LEU A 191 41.51 -28.45 -33.49
C LEU A 191 40.91 -27.22 -34.20
N ILE A 192 41.55 -26.05 -34.04
CA ILE A 192 41.24 -24.79 -34.73
C ILE A 192 42.53 -23.97 -34.87
#